data_AF-A0A246HIU3-F1
#
_entry.id   AF-A0A246HIU3-F1
#
_cell.length_a   1.000
_cell.length_b   1.000
_cell.length_c   1.000
_cell.angle_alpha   90.00
_cell.angle_beta   90.00
_cell.angle_gamma   90.00
#
_symmetry.space_group_name_H-M   'P 1'
#
loop_
_entity.id
_entity.type
_entity.pdbx_description
1 polymer ?
#
loop_
_entity_poly.entity_id
_entity_poly.type
_entity_poly.pdbx_seq_one_letter_code
_entity_poly.pdbx_strand_id
1 'polypeptide(L)'
;MLQLCFDDERGIDELIGVLEEIASDNSLGFVDRSSGIQREMRTLGMDPGYRVIGISVTGEDGVGLAAGNLSLGPYQAVAGFTQGADAEASEAFAKDAIATLEGKWKLRPVASGQGASKLPDCR
;
A
#
# COMPACT_ATOMS: atom_id res chain seq x y z
N MET A 1 1.24 -4.96 -8.97
CA MET A 1 0.47 -4.57 -7.76
C MET A 1 0.06 -5.83 -7.03
N LEU A 2 -0.08 -5.73 -5.71
CA LEU A 2 -0.45 -6.82 -4.82
C LEU A 2 -1.57 -6.32 -3.90
N GLN A 3 -2.51 -7.20 -3.60
CA GLN A 3 -3.60 -6.91 -2.67
C GLN A 3 -3.40 -7.70 -1.38
N LEU A 4 -3.58 -7.01 -0.27
CA LEU A 4 -3.43 -7.53 1.09
C LEU A 4 -4.82 -7.70 1.71
N CYS A 5 -5.04 -8.81 2.41
CA CYS A 5 -6.17 -8.96 3.34
C CYS A 5 -5.62 -8.90 4.77
N PHE A 6 -6.37 -8.23 5.64
CA PHE A 6 -6.12 -8.18 7.07
C PHE A 6 -7.20 -8.99 7.82
N ASP A 7 -6.84 -9.48 9.00
CA ASP A 7 -7.78 -10.22 9.86
C ASP A 7 -8.64 -9.28 10.73
N ASP A 8 -8.17 -8.05 10.94
CA ASP A 8 -8.88 -6.99 11.66
C ASP A 8 -8.34 -5.58 11.31
N GLU A 9 -8.95 -4.54 11.89
CA GLU A 9 -8.63 -3.13 11.59
C GLU A 9 -7.18 -2.75 11.95
N ARG A 10 -6.52 -3.48 12.85
CA ARG A 10 -5.11 -3.22 13.23
C ARG A 10 -4.16 -3.53 12.08
N GLY A 11 -4.56 -4.35 11.11
CA GLY A 11 -3.74 -4.64 9.93
C GLY A 11 -3.37 -3.40 9.13
N ILE A 12 -4.17 -2.33 9.20
CA ILE A 12 -3.83 -1.04 8.59
C ILE A 12 -2.67 -0.35 9.32
N ASP A 13 -2.70 -0.33 10.66
CA ASP A 13 -1.61 0.24 11.46
C ASP A 13 -0.32 -0.58 11.32
N GLU A 14 -0.44 -1.90 11.28
CA GLU A 14 0.69 -2.79 11.01
C GLU A 14 1.26 -2.57 9.61
N LEU A 15 0.41 -2.39 8.59
CA LEU A 15 0.87 -2.06 7.24
C LEU A 15 1.63 -0.73 7.22
N ILE A 16 1.14 0.30 7.90
CA ILE A 16 1.84 1.59 8.01
C ILE A 16 3.24 1.38 8.58
N GLY A 17 3.35 0.68 9.72
CA GLY A 17 4.66 0.42 10.35
C GLY A 17 5.61 -0.38 9.46
N VAL A 18 5.10 -1.35 8.70
CA VAL A 18 5.92 -2.11 7.74
C VAL A 18 6.40 -1.23 6.58
N LEU A 19 5.57 -0.30 6.10
CA LEU A 19 5.98 0.63 5.04
C LEU A 19 7.00 1.65 5.54
N GLU A 20 6.90 2.09 6.79
CA GLU A 20 7.92 2.91 7.46
C GLU A 20 9.26 2.15 7.58
N GLU A 21 9.22 0.87 7.97
CA GLU A 21 10.39 -0.01 8.04
C GLU A 21 11.04 -0.19 6.67
N ILE A 22 10.26 -0.52 5.63
CA ILE A 22 10.74 -0.63 4.25
C ILE A 22 11.38 0.68 3.80
N ALA A 23 10.77 1.83 4.11
CA ALA A 23 11.33 3.13 3.77
C ALA A 23 12.69 3.35 4.46
N SER A 24 12.76 3.09 5.76
CA SER A 24 13.99 3.22 6.56
C SER A 24 15.11 2.32 6.05
N ASP A 25 14.84 1.03 5.86
CA ASP A 25 15.84 0.04 5.46
C ASP A 25 16.42 0.30 4.07
N ASN A 26 15.64 0.94 3.19
CA ASN A 26 16.05 1.26 1.83
C ASN A 26 16.45 2.74 1.66
N SER A 27 16.52 3.52 2.74
CA SER A 27 16.81 4.96 2.71
C SER A 27 15.88 5.76 1.77
N LEU A 28 14.60 5.39 1.74
CA LEU A 28 13.56 6.02 0.92
C LEU A 28 12.73 7.00 1.76
N GLY A 29 12.12 7.99 1.09
CA GLY A 29 11.19 8.90 1.75
C GLY A 29 9.86 8.21 2.06
N PHE A 30 9.28 8.49 3.23
CA PHE A 30 7.95 8.03 3.64
C PHE A 30 6.97 9.20 3.75
N VAL A 31 5.79 9.07 3.13
CA VAL A 31 4.73 10.07 3.22
C VAL A 31 3.38 9.38 3.45
N ASP A 32 2.73 9.74 4.56
CA ASP A 32 1.35 9.37 4.86
C ASP A 32 0.40 10.54 4.57
N ARG A 33 -0.48 10.39 3.57
CA ARG A 33 -1.52 11.37 3.22
C ARG A 33 -2.93 10.97 3.68
N SER A 34 -3.05 9.91 4.47
CA SER A 34 -4.33 9.30 4.87
C SER A 34 -5.29 10.31 5.49
N SER A 35 -4.81 11.15 6.40
CA SER A 35 -5.64 12.16 7.08
C SER A 35 -6.19 13.24 6.12
N GLY A 36 -5.40 13.62 5.11
CA GLY A 36 -5.81 14.55 4.07
C GLY A 36 -6.87 13.95 3.17
N ILE A 37 -6.64 12.73 2.69
CA ILE A 37 -7.59 11.98 1.85
C ILE A 37 -8.91 11.78 2.58
N GLN A 38 -8.89 11.35 3.84
CA GLN A 38 -10.13 11.17 4.63
C GLN A 38 -10.93 12.48 4.75
N ARG A 39 -10.25 13.60 4.97
CA ARG A 39 -10.89 14.91 5.07
C ARG A 39 -11.53 15.33 3.74
N GLU A 40 -10.83 15.13 2.63
CA GLU A 40 -11.33 15.44 1.29
C GLU A 40 -12.57 14.58 0.98
N MET A 41 -12.52 13.27 1.24
CA MET A 41 -13.65 12.37 1.04
C MET A 41 -14.88 12.78 1.86
N ARG A 42 -14.70 13.17 3.13
CA ARG A 42 -15.78 13.71 3.97
C ARG A 42 -16.38 14.99 3.38
N THR A 43 -15.52 15.91 2.95
CA THR A 43 -15.95 17.20 2.38
C THR A 43 -16.77 17.00 1.11
N LEU A 44 -16.42 15.99 0.31
CA LEU A 44 -17.12 15.65 -0.92
C LEU A 44 -18.36 14.75 -0.70
N GLY A 45 -18.68 14.38 0.53
CA GLY A 45 -19.80 13.47 0.82
C GLY A 45 -19.57 12.03 0.34
N MET A 46 -18.31 11.64 0.14
CA MET A 46 -17.90 10.32 -0.36
C MET A 46 -17.22 9.47 0.73
N ASP A 47 -17.28 9.86 2.01
CA ASP A 47 -16.66 9.10 3.10
C ASP A 47 -17.16 7.64 3.06
N PRO A 48 -16.27 6.66 2.84
CA PRO A 48 -16.68 5.28 2.67
C PRO A 48 -17.04 4.59 4.00
N GLY A 49 -16.96 5.30 5.13
CA GLY A 49 -17.34 4.79 6.45
C GLY A 49 -16.27 3.95 7.13
N TYR A 50 -15.04 3.94 6.60
CA TYR A 50 -13.87 3.29 7.19
C TYR A 50 -12.63 4.18 7.03
N ARG A 51 -11.56 3.86 7.75
CA ARG A 51 -10.28 4.58 7.65
C ARG A 51 -9.66 4.38 6.27
N VAL A 52 -9.56 5.46 5.49
CA VAL A 52 -8.86 5.47 4.21
C VAL A 52 -7.37 5.71 4.44
N ILE A 53 -6.54 4.92 3.76
CA ILE A 53 -5.10 5.12 3.71
C ILE A 53 -4.61 5.47 2.31
N GLY A 54 -3.57 6.30 2.27
CA GLY A 54 -2.81 6.64 1.07
C GLY A 54 -1.38 6.99 1.45
N ILE A 55 -0.49 6.03 1.26
CA ILE A 55 0.90 6.05 1.73
C ILE A 55 1.81 5.88 0.52
N SER A 56 2.93 6.61 0.51
CA SER A 56 3.98 6.45 -0.49
C SER A 56 5.36 6.34 0.16
N VAL A 57 6.11 5.34 -0.29
CA VAL A 57 7.54 5.14 -0.05
C VAL A 57 8.24 5.42 -1.38
N THR A 58 9.14 6.40 -1.45
CA THR A 58 9.69 6.85 -2.74
C THR A 58 11.13 7.33 -2.62
N GLY A 59 11.98 6.88 -3.53
CA GLY A 59 13.36 7.32 -3.70
C GLY A 59 13.49 8.50 -4.68
N GLU A 60 14.63 9.19 -4.64
CA GLU A 60 14.90 10.34 -5.52
C GLU A 60 14.95 9.98 -7.01
N ASP A 61 15.27 8.73 -7.32
CA ASP A 61 15.31 8.16 -8.68
C ASP A 61 13.94 7.68 -9.17
N GLY A 62 12.89 7.88 -8.37
CA GLY A 62 11.51 7.50 -8.69
C GLY A 62 11.14 6.06 -8.33
N VAL A 63 12.07 5.25 -7.82
CA VAL A 63 11.72 3.91 -7.32
C VAL A 63 10.80 4.03 -6.12
N GLY A 64 9.83 3.14 -5.98
CA GLY A 64 8.98 3.20 -4.80
C GLY A 64 7.83 2.22 -4.73
N LEU A 65 7.10 2.36 -3.64
CA LEU A 65 5.94 1.58 -3.27
C LEU A 65 4.85 2.52 -2.78
N ALA A 66 3.63 2.37 -3.27
CA ALA A 66 2.47 3.10 -2.76
C ALA A 66 1.40 2.12 -2.29
N ALA A 67 0.74 2.44 -1.18
CA ALA A 67 -0.32 1.62 -0.63
C ALA A 67 -1.59 2.44 -0.35
N GLY A 68 -2.75 1.83 -0.57
CA GLY A 68 -4.03 2.46 -0.31
C GLY A 68 -5.18 1.46 -0.26
N ASN A 69 -6.31 1.85 0.31
CA ASN A 69 -7.50 0.99 0.44
C ASN A 69 -8.80 1.61 -0.10
N LEU A 70 -8.69 2.73 -0.81
CA LEU A 70 -9.85 3.42 -1.35
C LEU A 70 -10.70 2.47 -2.21
N SER A 71 -12.00 2.38 -1.91
CA SER A 71 -12.99 1.46 -2.52
C SER A 71 -12.82 -0.04 -2.23
N LEU A 72 -11.79 -0.45 -1.50
CA LEU A 72 -11.53 -1.86 -1.19
C LEU A 72 -12.20 -2.29 0.11
N GLY A 73 -12.15 -1.46 1.16
CA GLY A 73 -12.75 -1.75 2.47
C GLY A 73 -11.77 -1.57 3.64
N PRO A 74 -12.23 -1.80 4.89
CA PRO A 74 -11.41 -1.57 6.09
C PRO A 74 -10.26 -2.57 6.24
N TYR A 75 -10.42 -3.76 5.67
CA TYR A 75 -9.60 -4.95 5.97
C TYR A 75 -8.75 -5.40 4.81
N GLN A 76 -8.45 -4.48 3.90
CA GLN A 76 -7.67 -4.77 2.72
C GLN A 76 -7.02 -3.51 2.18
N ALA A 77 -5.88 -3.69 1.54
CA ALA A 77 -5.18 -2.62 0.84
C ALA A 77 -4.60 -3.17 -0.46
N VAL A 78 -4.27 -2.29 -1.39
CA VAL A 78 -3.44 -2.59 -2.55
C VAL A 78 -2.11 -1.88 -2.38
N ALA A 79 -1.03 -2.58 -2.73
CA ALA A 79 0.32 -2.07 -2.82
C ALA A 79 0.79 -2.11 -4.29
N GLY A 80 1.29 -0.99 -4.79
CA GLY A 80 1.81 -0.85 -6.14
C GLY A 80 3.26 -0.40 -6.14
N PHE A 81 4.04 -0.90 -7.09
CA PHE A 81 5.46 -0.58 -7.23
C PHE A 81 5.65 0.34 -8.43
N THR A 82 6.53 1.32 -8.27
CA THR A 82 6.96 2.23 -9.34
C THR A 82 8.41 1.94 -9.65
N GLN A 83 8.71 1.76 -10.94
CA GLN A 83 10.07 1.57 -11.41
C GLN A 83 10.79 2.92 -11.46
N GLY A 84 11.98 2.99 -10.87
CA GLY A 84 12.87 4.14 -10.94
C GLY A 84 13.75 4.14 -12.20
N ALA A 85 14.83 4.93 -12.15
CA ALA A 85 15.78 5.06 -13.25
C ALA A 85 16.56 3.75 -13.53
N ASP A 86 16.85 2.96 -12.50
CA ASP A 86 17.53 1.66 -12.61
C ASP A 86 16.50 0.52 -12.49
N ALA A 87 16.31 -0.23 -13.57
CA ALA A 87 15.33 -1.32 -13.63
C ALA A 87 15.75 -2.53 -12.77
N GLU A 88 17.03 -2.86 -12.70
CA GLU A 88 17.52 -4.01 -11.95
C GLU A 88 17.43 -3.74 -10.44
N ALA A 89 17.85 -2.54 -10.01
CA ALA A 89 17.69 -2.10 -8.63
C ALA A 89 16.20 -2.00 -8.23
N SER A 90 15.34 -1.51 -9.13
CA SER A 90 13.89 -1.45 -8.88
C SER A 90 13.27 -2.84 -8.72
N GLU A 91 13.71 -3.82 -9.51
CA GLU A 91 13.24 -5.20 -9.40
C GLU A 91 13.71 -5.84 -8.08
N ALA A 92 14.95 -5.61 -7.67
CA ALA A 92 15.47 -6.07 -6.38
C ALA A 92 14.68 -5.48 -5.21
N PHE A 93 14.49 -4.16 -5.20
CA PHE A 93 13.65 -3.47 -4.19
C PHE A 93 12.23 -4.06 -4.14
N ALA A 94 11.59 -4.25 -5.30
CA ALA A 94 10.25 -4.82 -5.34
C ALA A 94 10.22 -6.23 -4.74
N LYS A 95 11.18 -7.10 -5.09
CA LYS A 95 11.25 -8.47 -4.53
C LYS A 95 11.41 -8.45 -3.01
N ASP A 96 12.29 -7.61 -2.48
CA ASP A 96 12.56 -7.53 -1.05
C ASP A 96 11.34 -7.00 -0.29
N ALA A 97 10.72 -5.92 -0.77
CA ALA A 97 9.49 -5.39 -0.19
C ALA A 97 8.34 -6.40 -0.24
N ILE A 98 8.21 -7.19 -1.32
CA ILE A 98 7.22 -8.26 -1.41
C ILE A 98 7.48 -9.33 -0.36
N ALA A 99 8.73 -9.78 -0.20
CA ALA A 99 9.10 -10.77 0.79
C ALA A 99 8.77 -10.30 2.23
N THR A 100 9.03 -9.03 2.54
CA THR A 100 8.67 -8.43 3.84
C THR A 100 7.15 -8.47 4.07
N LEU A 101 6.36 -8.13 3.05
CA LEU A 101 4.89 -8.16 3.13
C LEU A 101 4.34 -9.59 3.25
N GLU A 102 4.90 -10.56 2.51
CA GLU A 102 4.52 -11.98 2.56
C GLU A 102 4.83 -12.62 3.93
N GLY A 103 5.81 -12.09 4.66
CA GLY A 103 6.11 -12.52 6.02
C GLY A 103 4.99 -12.27 7.03
N LYS A 104 4.03 -11.39 6.71
CA LYS A 104 2.93 -11.00 7.61
C LYS A 104 1.55 -11.32 7.04
N TRP A 105 1.33 -11.14 5.74
CA TRP A 105 0.01 -11.29 5.13
C TRP A 105 0.03 -12.19 3.92
N LYS A 106 -1.11 -12.83 3.67
CA LYS A 106 -1.34 -13.53 2.42
C LYS A 106 -1.56 -12.52 1.30
N LEU A 107 -0.58 -12.40 0.40
CA LEU A 107 -0.67 -11.50 -0.74
C LEU A 107 -1.46 -12.16 -1.89
N ARG A 108 -2.24 -11.35 -2.61
CA ARG A 108 -2.89 -11.75 -3.86
C ARG A 108 -2.38 -10.88 -5.00
N PRO A 109 -1.84 -11.47 -6.07
CA PRO A 109 -1.43 -10.68 -7.22
C PRO A 109 -2.64 -10.04 -7.91
N VAL A 110 -2.51 -8.76 -8.24
CA VAL A 110 -3.48 -8.08 -9.11
C VAL A 110 -3.00 -8.26 -10.55
N ALA A 111 -3.88 -8.73 -11.43
CA ALA A 111 -3.53 -8.99 -12.82
C ALA A 111 -3.03 -7.72 -13.53
N SER A 112 -2.09 -7.88 -14.44
CA SER A 112 -1.54 -6.76 -15.22
C SER A 112 -2.65 -6.05 -16.01
N GLY A 113 -2.61 -4.71 -16.02
CA GLY A 113 -3.63 -3.88 -16.66
C GLY A 113 -4.96 -3.77 -15.90
N GLN A 114 -5.05 -4.33 -14.69
CA GLN A 114 -6.25 -4.25 -13.86
C GLN A 114 -6.01 -3.44 -12.58
N GLY A 115 -7.07 -2.79 -12.09
CA GLY A 115 -7.10 -2.24 -10.74
C GLY A 115 -7.44 -3.31 -9.71
N ALA A 116 -7.09 -3.06 -8.45
CA ALA A 116 -7.59 -3.87 -7.34
C ALA A 116 -9.12 -3.69 -7.22
N SER A 117 -9.81 -4.76 -6.84
CA SER A 117 -11.25 -4.74 -6.55
C SER A 117 -11.50 -5.32 -5.17
N LYS A 118 -12.60 -4.89 -4.54
CA LYS A 118 -12.96 -5.38 -3.21
C LYS A 118 -13.04 -6.90 -3.21
N LEU A 119 -12.22 -7.52 -2.37
CA LEU A 119 -12.28 -8.95 -2.11
C LEU A 119 -13.37 -9.21 -1.05
N PRO A 120 -14.33 -10.11 -1.31
CA PRO A 120 -15.41 -10.41 -0.37
C PRO A 120 -14.91 -11.19 0.86
N ASP A 121 -13.74 -11.83 0.77
CA ASP A 121 -13.21 -12.72 1.81
C ASP A 121 -12.26 -12.03 2.80
N CYS A 122 -11.92 -10.75 2.61
CA CYS A 122 -11.15 -9.99 3.61
C CYS A 122 -12.12 -9.41 4.67
N ARG A 123 -11.79 -9.50 5.96
CA ARG A 123 -12.80 -9.49 7.03
C ARG A 123 -12.67 -8.38 8.04
#